data_AF-A0A101JDU1-F1
#
_entry.id   AF-A0A101JDU1-F1
#
_cell.length_a   1.000
_cell.length_b   1.000
_cell.length_c   1.000
_cell.angle_alpha   90.00
_cell.angle_beta   90.00
_cell.angle_gamma   90.00
#
_symmetry.space_group_name_H-M   'P 1'
#
loop_
_entity.id
_entity.type
_entity.pdbx_description
1 polymer ?
#
loop_
_entity_poly.entity_id
_entity_poly.type
_entity_poly.pdbx_seq_one_letter_code
_entity_poly.pdbx_strand_id
1 'polypeptide(L)' 'MAVVCDVLNPAVVVVGGRFTEPGAYVIDGIREALRRHCAPSAAAGLTVVRAQLGAEAEALGAVESFL' A
#
# COMPACT_ATOMS: atom_id res chain seq x y z
N MET A 1 3.88 -9.67 -0.57
CA MET A 1 2.64 -8.87 -0.64
C MET A 1 1.46 -9.72 -1.10
N ALA A 2 1.58 -10.49 -2.19
CA ALA A 2 0.48 -11.34 -2.69
C ALA A 2 -0.19 -12.22 -1.64
N VAL A 3 0.58 -12.97 -0.85
CA VAL A 3 0.05 -13.81 0.25
C VAL A 3 -0.82 -13.00 1.23
N VAL A 4 -0.42 -11.78 1.57
CA VAL A 4 -1.19 -10.92 2.48
C VAL A 4 -2.47 -10.43 1.81
N CYS A 5 -2.41 -10.06 0.53
CA CYS A 5 -3.58 -9.66 -0.24
C CYS A 5 -4.58 -10.80 -0.39
N ASP A 6 -4.11 -12.03 -0.64
CA ASP A 6 -4.98 -13.20 -0.79
C ASP A 6 -5.65 -13.60 0.54
N VAL A 7 -4.94 -13.45 1.67
CA VAL A 7 -5.48 -13.79 2.99
C VAL A 7 -6.42 -12.71 3.53
N LEU A 8 -6.03 -11.43 3.40
CA LEU A 8 -6.76 -10.31 4.01
C LEU A 8 -7.80 -9.70 3.07
N ASN A 9 -7.69 -9.92 1.75
CA ASN A 9 -8.54 -9.31 0.72
C ASN A 9 -8.82 -7.81 0.94
N PRO A 10 -7.78 -6.97 1.11
CA PRO A 10 -7.98 -5.56 1.44
C PRO A 10 -8.49 -4.77 0.24
N ALA A 11 -9.30 -3.75 0.49
CA ALA A 11 -9.71 -2.79 -0.54
C ALA A 11 -8.57 -1.82 -0.91
N VAL A 12 -7.68 -1.51 0.03
CA VAL A 12 -6.61 -0.51 -0.16
C VAL A 12 -5.28 -1.00 0.43
N VAL A 13 -4.21 -0.78 -0.33
CA VAL A 13 -2.82 -0.93 0.10
C VAL A 13 -2.13 0.43 0.00
N VAL A 14 -1.66 0.93 1.15
CA VAL A 14 -0.90 2.17 1.24
C VAL A 14 0.60 1.83 1.23
N VAL A 15 1.34 2.41 0.31
CA VAL A 15 2.79 2.20 0.17
C VAL A 15 3.52 3.46 0.66
N GLY A 16 4.41 3.31 1.64
CA GLY A 16 5.22 4.38 2.19
C GLY A 16 6.73 4.06 2.22
N GLY A 17 7.53 5.00 2.72
CA GLY A 17 8.99 4.89 2.88
C GLY A 17 9.79 5.61 1.80
N ARG A 18 11.12 5.71 1.98
CA ARG A 18 12.06 6.43 1.08
C ARG A 18 12.02 6.08 -0.41
N PHE A 19 11.42 4.94 -0.75
CA PHE A 19 11.27 4.48 -2.14
C PHE A 19 9.98 4.97 -2.80
N THR A 20 9.11 5.70 -2.09
CA THR A 20 7.94 6.35 -2.69
C THR A 20 8.24 7.77 -3.20
N GLU A 21 9.40 8.33 -2.82
CA GLU A 21 9.94 9.59 -3.35
C GLU A 21 10.30 9.51 -4.86
N PRO A 22 10.93 8.42 -5.38
CA PRO A 22 11.16 8.26 -6.82
C PRO A 22 9.87 7.90 -7.59
N GLY A 23 8.97 8.86 -7.75
CA GLY A 23 7.97 8.91 -8.83
C GLY A 23 6.95 7.76 -8.93
N ALA A 24 6.14 7.78 -10.00
CA ALA A 24 5.03 6.83 -10.23
C ALA A 24 5.48 5.37 -10.47
N TYR A 25 6.75 5.15 -10.85
CA TYR A 25 7.25 3.86 -11.30
C TYR A 25 7.17 2.73 -10.26
N VAL A 26 7.40 3.04 -8.99
CA VAL A 26 7.35 2.04 -7.91
C VAL A 26 5.92 1.56 -7.67
N ILE A 27 4.94 2.46 -7.70
CA ILE A 27 3.53 2.12 -7.50
C ILE A 27 3.00 1.28 -8.65
N ASP A 28 3.34 1.64 -9.87
CA ASP A 28 2.91 0.87 -11.04
C ASP A 28 3.55 -0.52 -11.09
N GLY A 29 4.82 -0.64 -10.67
CA GLY A 29 5.48 -1.93 -10.48
C GLY A 29 4.79 -2.81 -9.44
N ILE A 30 4.36 -2.23 -8.31
CA ILE A 30 3.61 -2.96 -7.28
C ILE A 30 2.24 -3.41 -7.82
N ARG A 31 1.52 -2.55 -8.56
CA ARG A 31 0.24 -2.91 -9.19
C ARG A 31 0.40 -4.06 -10.18
N GLU A 32 1.42 -4.03 -11.02
CA GLU A 32 1.71 -5.13 -11.96
C GLU A 32 2.02 -6.43 -11.21
N ALA A 33 2.85 -6.38 -10.17
CA ALA A 33 3.19 -7.55 -9.38
C ALA A 33 1.96 -8.15 -8.69
N LEU A 34 1.08 -7.33 -8.13
CA LEU A 34 -0.14 -7.80 -7.48
C LEU A 34 -1.11 -8.44 -8.47
N ARG A 35 -1.30 -7.84 -9.65
CA ARG A 35 -2.10 -8.45 -10.73
C ARG A 35 -1.56 -9.80 -11.19
N ARG A 36 -0.25 -9.99 -11.18
CA ARG A 36 0.40 -11.22 -11.63
C ARG A 36 0.37 -12.34 -10.58
N HIS A 37 0.34 -11.98 -9.29
CA HIS A 37 0.62 -12.93 -8.22
C HIS A 37 -0.51 -13.12 -7.19
N CYS A 38 -1.55 -12.28 -7.19
CA CYS A 38 -2.73 -12.47 -6.32
C CYS A 38 -3.85 -13.21 -7.05
N ALA A 39 -4.78 -13.78 -6.29
CA ALA A 39 -6.04 -14.28 -6.81
C ALA A 39 -6.83 -13.17 -7.52
N PRO A 40 -7.58 -13.46 -8.60
CA PRO A 40 -8.33 -12.45 -9.35
C PRO A 40 -9.33 -11.66 -8.49
N SER A 41 -9.96 -12.32 -7.52
CA SER A 41 -10.89 -11.69 -6.57
C SER A 41 -10.20 -10.65 -5.67
N ALA A 42 -8.98 -10.96 -5.22
CA ALA A 42 -8.17 -10.05 -4.41
C ALA A 42 -7.59 -8.90 -5.25
N ALA A 43 -7.21 -9.16 -6.51
CA ALA A 43 -6.64 -8.13 -7.38
C ALA A 43 -7.69 -7.14 -7.93
N ALA A 44 -8.92 -7.59 -8.18
CA ALA A 44 -9.94 -6.78 -8.87
C ALA A 44 -10.46 -5.58 -8.05
N GLY A 45 -10.52 -5.71 -6.72
CA GLY A 45 -11.00 -4.66 -5.82
C GLY A 45 -9.89 -3.83 -5.16
N LEU A 46 -8.63 -4.17 -5.44
CA LEU A 46 -7.49 -3.64 -4.68
C LEU A 46 -6.95 -2.33 -5.28
N THR A 47 -6.98 -1.27 -4.49
CA THR A 47 -6.39 0.03 -4.84
C THR A 47 -5.04 0.20 -4.16
N VAL A 48 -4.00 0.54 -4.94
CA VAL A 48 -2.66 0.84 -4.40
C VAL A 48 -2.43 2.35 -4.44
N VAL A 49 -2.15 2.95 -3.29
CA VAL A 49 -1.94 4.39 -3.11
C VAL A 49 -0.60 4.69 -2.43
N ARG A 50 -0.10 5.91 -2.60
CA ARG A 50 1.07 6.40 -1.85
C ARG A 50 0.65 6.93 -0.49
N ALA A 51 1.48 6.65 0.52
CA ALA A 51 1.41 7.32 1.81
C ALA A 51 1.65 8.83 1.61
N GLN A 52 0.87 9.66 2.30
CA GLN A 52 0.94 11.12 2.17
C GLN A 52 1.63 11.81 3.35
N LEU A 53 1.71 11.14 4.50
CA LEU A 53 2.20 11.73 5.76
C LEU A 53 3.73 11.72 5.89
N GLY A 54 4.45 11.06 4.97
CA GLY A 54 5.91 11.08 4.95
C GLY A 54 6.55 10.70 6.31
N ALA A 55 7.60 11.44 6.69
CA ALA A 55 8.31 11.25 7.95
C ALA A 55 7.47 11.57 9.19
N GLU A 56 6.38 12.33 9.04
CA GLU A 56 5.51 12.74 10.14
C GLU A 56 4.46 11.68 10.49
N ALA A 57 4.32 10.62 9.67
CA ALA A 57 3.33 9.56 9.87
C ALA A 57 3.39 8.94 11.27
N GLU A 58 4.61 8.74 11.80
CA GLU A 58 4.82 8.14 13.13
C GLU A 58 4.36 9.08 14.25
N ALA A 59 4.76 10.35 14.19
CA ALA A 59 4.39 11.35 15.19
C ALA A 59 2.88 11.61 15.21
N LEU A 60 2.26 11.75 14.03
CA LEU A 60 0.81 11.95 13.90
C LEU A 60 0.03 10.73 14.40
N GLY A 61 0.47 9.51 14.05
CA GLY A 61 -0.16 8.29 14.53
C GLY A 61 -0.06 8.12 16.04
N ALA A 62 1.07 8.53 16.64
CA ALA A 62 1.23 8.53 18.09
C ALA A 62 0.22 9.47 18.74
N VAL A 63 0.15 10.74 18.30
CA VAL A 63 -0.79 11.73 18.85
C VAL A 63 -2.25 11.24 18.77
N GLU A 64 -2.67 10.72 17.62
CA GLU A 64 -4.02 10.16 17.45
C GLU A 64 -4.28 8.96 18.36
N SER A 65 -3.30 8.08 18.57
CA SER A 65 -3.48 6.88 19.42
C SER A 65 -3.57 7.20 20.92
N PHE A 66 -3.23 8.42 21.33
CA PHE A 66 -3.36 8.89 22.72
C PHE A 66 -4.71 9.55 23.02
N LEU A 67 -5.59 9.72 22.03
CA LEU A 67 -6.95 10.25 22.15
C LEU A 67 -7.99 9.12 22.16
#